data_AF-A0A6I8V670-F1
#
_entry.id   AF-A0A6I8V670-F1
#
_cell.length_a   1.000
_cell.length_b   1.000
_cell.length_c   1.000
_cell.angle_alpha   90.00
_cell.angle_beta   90.00
_cell.angle_gamma   90.00
#
_symmetry.space_group_name_H-M   'P 1'
#
loop_
_entity.id
_entity.type
_entity.pdbx_description
1 polymer ?
#
loop_
_entity_poly.entity_id
_entity_poly.type
_entity_poly.pdbx_seq_one_letter_code
_entity_poly.pdbx_strand_id
1 'polypeptide(L)'
;MTLFFSKAIVYSWFLWFVQCQNVNGIRQYHLSEISYTPQSRTIRGEQVPLEFYEAIERSDKKKNELQHRLHHFLENLQKNLTTSTVFRDFKPTASSSENYATKMSELSTFFHDASFAAGLFAHENERFYDVIKNSSYALLLKLRQVPAAQPTQVKTVLTNYFSEMEFFHIMFSEIVDEALEYTVGTLRAVQRIFLQFADVQSGILQDWKLKLDFECCKMYMDFLQYHSAQVFKCAAGRELNVAYDVYAMTKINAKYIMRQLEFRIQRLFNCFIFKKYEIRCQFLQNAERDFESLFNKLEELEMYLDIKTKQGRASDLRFHRQSYIQHDDVTTKSTEPLSDCLPPNFPFSQIKSELRSCFYLFGGK
;
A
#
# COMPACT_ATOMS: atom_id res chain seq x y z
N MET A 1 59.30 18.12 -9.42
CA MET A 1 58.18 17.88 -10.36
C MET A 1 56.94 17.39 -9.59
N THR A 2 56.53 18.11 -8.54
CA THR A 2 55.43 17.72 -7.62
C THR A 2 54.55 18.90 -7.20
N LEU A 3 54.90 20.14 -7.58
CA LEU A 3 54.14 21.36 -7.26
C LEU A 3 53.16 21.81 -8.35
N PHE A 4 53.23 21.22 -9.56
CA PHE A 4 52.29 21.55 -10.66
C PHE A 4 51.01 20.71 -10.62
N PHE A 5 51.02 19.54 -9.99
CA PHE A 5 49.83 18.68 -9.90
C PHE A 5 48.83 19.13 -8.81
N SER A 6 49.26 19.81 -7.74
CA SER A 6 48.32 20.24 -6.68
C SER A 6 47.49 21.47 -7.06
N LYS A 7 48.02 22.37 -7.91
CA LYS A 7 47.27 23.55 -8.36
C LYS A 7 46.16 23.20 -9.37
N ALA A 8 46.35 22.18 -10.21
CA ALA A 8 45.34 21.74 -11.18
C ALA A 8 44.11 21.09 -10.49
N ILE A 9 44.33 20.37 -9.39
CA ILE A 9 43.26 19.70 -8.63
C ILE A 9 42.42 20.74 -7.88
N VAL A 10 43.03 21.77 -7.28
CA VAL A 10 42.27 22.81 -6.56
C VAL A 10 41.40 23.67 -7.51
N TYR A 11 41.88 23.98 -8.72
CA TYR A 11 41.09 24.69 -9.73
C TYR A 11 39.92 23.84 -10.29
N SER A 12 40.10 22.52 -10.42
CA SER A 12 39.04 21.59 -10.81
C SER A 12 37.89 21.54 -9.80
N TRP A 13 38.21 21.64 -8.50
CA TRP A 13 37.20 21.60 -7.43
C TRP A 13 36.46 22.94 -7.26
N PHE A 14 37.14 24.07 -7.47
CA PHE A 14 36.50 25.39 -7.46
C PHE A 14 35.53 25.59 -8.65
N LEU A 15 35.86 25.07 -9.84
CA LEU A 15 34.97 25.15 -11.00
C LEU A 15 33.67 24.34 -10.81
N TRP A 16 33.75 23.20 -10.11
CA TRP A 16 32.57 22.39 -9.78
C TRP A 16 31.66 23.07 -8.73
N PHE A 17 32.23 23.76 -7.74
CA PHE A 17 31.44 24.47 -6.73
C PHE A 17 30.72 25.71 -7.30
N VAL A 18 31.36 26.45 -8.22
CA VAL A 18 30.75 27.63 -8.88
C VAL A 18 29.65 27.22 -9.86
N GLN A 19 29.76 26.06 -10.52
CA GLN A 19 28.69 25.54 -11.38
C GLN A 19 27.48 25.02 -10.59
N CYS A 20 27.65 24.52 -9.36
CA CYS A 20 26.53 24.09 -8.53
C CYS A 20 25.76 25.25 -7.88
N GLN A 21 26.40 26.41 -7.65
CA GLN A 21 25.71 27.58 -7.07
C GLN A 21 24.93 28.41 -8.10
N ASN A 22 25.29 28.37 -9.39
CA ASN A 22 24.57 29.09 -10.45
C ASN A 22 23.26 28.43 -10.92
N VAL A 23 22.92 27.23 -10.44
CA VAL A 23 21.66 26.55 -10.81
C VAL A 23 20.49 26.95 -9.91
N ASN A 24 20.75 27.50 -8.71
CA ASN A 24 19.69 27.88 -7.76
C ASN A 24 19.32 29.37 -7.78
N GLY A 25 19.85 30.15 -8.71
CA GLY A 25 19.85 31.61 -8.61
C GLY A 25 19.44 32.40 -9.85
N ILE A 26 18.45 31.98 -10.65
CA ILE A 26 17.83 32.89 -11.63
C ILE A 26 16.31 32.69 -11.65
N ARG A 27 15.64 33.40 -10.74
CA ARG A 27 14.26 33.85 -10.90
C ARG A 27 14.36 35.29 -11.36
N GLN A 28 13.80 35.66 -12.52
CA GLN A 28 13.05 36.91 -12.78
C GLN A 28 12.92 37.28 -14.28
N TYR A 29 11.64 37.52 -14.64
CA TYR A 29 11.08 38.53 -15.54
C TYR A 29 11.37 38.58 -17.06
N HIS A 30 10.25 38.54 -17.81
CA HIS A 30 9.92 39.19 -19.08
C HIS A 30 11.05 39.83 -19.91
N LEU A 31 11.14 39.49 -21.21
CA LEU A 31 10.47 40.24 -22.27
C LEU A 31 10.59 39.53 -23.64
N SER A 32 9.55 39.77 -24.42
CA SER A 32 9.31 39.49 -25.83
C SER A 32 10.36 40.05 -26.79
N GLU A 33 10.71 39.29 -27.83
CA GLU A 33 10.57 39.70 -29.24
C GLU A 33 10.90 38.54 -30.19
N ILE A 34 10.26 38.58 -31.36
CA ILE A 34 9.94 37.49 -32.27
C ILE A 34 11.08 37.26 -33.28
N SER A 35 11.49 36.01 -33.55
CA SER A 35 11.87 35.57 -34.90
C SER A 35 11.94 34.03 -35.02
N TYR A 36 11.43 33.55 -36.16
CA TYR A 36 11.18 32.17 -36.55
C TYR A 36 12.40 31.24 -36.43
N THR A 37 12.31 30.18 -35.61
CA THR A 37 13.22 29.02 -35.64
C THR A 37 12.49 27.73 -35.21
N PRO A 38 12.91 26.54 -35.71
CA PRO A 38 12.18 25.28 -35.54
C PRO A 38 12.07 24.92 -34.07
N GLN A 39 10.88 24.53 -33.64
CA GLN A 39 10.50 24.22 -32.26
C GLN A 39 11.53 23.31 -31.56
N SER A 40 12.50 23.91 -30.89
CA SER A 40 13.18 23.29 -29.77
C SER A 40 12.20 23.35 -28.59
N ARG A 41 11.31 22.35 -28.52
CA ARG A 41 10.63 22.06 -27.26
C ARG A 41 11.74 21.72 -26.27
N THR A 42 12.11 22.70 -25.45
CA THR A 42 12.92 22.50 -24.26
C THR A 42 12.15 21.51 -23.39
N ILE A 43 12.60 20.25 -23.42
CA ILE A 43 12.10 19.19 -22.56
C ILE A 43 12.46 19.61 -21.15
N ARG A 44 11.50 20.19 -20.43
CA ARG A 44 11.67 20.54 -19.02
C ARG A 44 12.02 19.27 -18.24
N GLY A 45 12.98 19.41 -17.33
CA GLY A 45 13.75 18.33 -16.72
C GLY A 45 13.01 17.37 -15.80
N GLU A 46 11.72 17.53 -15.56
CA GLU A 46 10.88 16.55 -14.84
C GLU A 46 9.94 15.87 -15.82
N GLN A 47 10.17 14.58 -16.04
CA GLN A 47 9.33 13.76 -16.90
C GLN A 47 8.28 12.97 -16.13
N VAL A 48 8.58 12.62 -14.88
CA VAL A 48 7.63 12.03 -13.92
C VAL A 48 6.74 13.14 -13.36
N PRO A 49 5.39 12.99 -13.40
CA PRO A 49 4.48 14.00 -12.85
C PRO A 49 4.63 14.18 -11.34
N LEU A 50 4.49 15.41 -10.82
CA LEU A 50 4.44 15.69 -9.37
C LEU A 50 3.35 14.87 -8.67
N GLU A 51 2.22 14.63 -9.35
CA GLU A 51 1.11 13.81 -8.86
C GLU A 51 1.55 12.40 -8.42
N PHE A 52 2.59 11.83 -9.05
CA PHE A 52 3.16 10.55 -8.63
C PHE A 52 3.69 10.58 -7.19
N TYR A 53 4.44 11.64 -6.85
CA TYR A 53 5.00 11.79 -5.52
C TYR A 53 3.93 12.18 -4.49
N GLU A 54 2.96 13.02 -4.87
CA GLU A 54 1.84 13.37 -4.00
C GLU A 54 0.94 12.17 -3.67
N ALA A 55 0.68 11.30 -4.65
CA ALA A 55 -0.12 10.09 -4.42
C ALA A 55 0.57 9.13 -3.43
N ILE A 56 1.91 9.06 -3.47
CA ILE A 56 2.69 8.31 -2.48
C ILE A 56 2.55 8.92 -1.10
N GLU A 57 2.68 10.25 -0.96
CA GLU A 57 2.58 10.91 0.34
C GLU A 57 1.19 10.75 0.96
N ARG A 58 0.13 10.89 0.16
CA ARG A 58 -1.26 10.72 0.62
C ARG A 58 -1.53 9.29 1.08
N SER A 59 -1.13 8.29 0.29
CA SER A 59 -1.29 6.87 0.66
C SER A 59 -0.46 6.49 1.89
N ASP A 60 0.78 6.97 2.01
CA ASP A 60 1.62 6.72 3.21
C ASP A 60 1.01 7.35 4.47
N LYS A 61 0.45 8.56 4.35
CA LYS A 61 -0.26 9.22 5.47
C LYS A 61 -1.43 8.37 5.95
N LYS A 62 -2.26 7.86 5.04
CA LYS A 62 -3.42 7.02 5.40
C LYS A 62 -3.03 5.66 5.96
N LYS A 63 -1.96 5.05 5.42
CA LYS A 63 -1.37 3.85 6.01
C LYS A 63 -0.96 4.09 7.46
N ASN A 64 -0.23 5.17 7.73
CA ASN A 64 0.25 5.51 9.07
C ASN A 64 -0.91 5.81 10.03
N GLU A 65 -1.96 6.52 9.57
CA GLU A 65 -3.18 6.76 10.34
C GLU A 65 -3.84 5.43 10.76
N LEU A 66 -3.98 4.48 9.83
CA LEU A 66 -4.55 3.15 10.13
C LEU A 66 -3.64 2.37 11.09
N GLN A 67 -2.34 2.29 10.81
CA GLN A 67 -1.38 1.57 11.67
C GLN A 67 -1.39 2.12 13.09
N HIS A 68 -1.40 3.44 13.26
CA HIS A 68 -1.45 4.07 14.57
C HIS A 68 -2.75 3.75 15.32
N ARG A 69 -3.89 3.73 14.64
CA ARG A 69 -5.19 3.36 15.25
C ARG A 69 -5.21 1.91 15.71
N LEU A 70 -4.71 0.99 14.90
CA LEU A 70 -4.66 -0.43 15.25
C LEU A 70 -3.58 -0.74 16.29
N HIS A 71 -2.60 0.16 16.44
CA HIS A 71 -1.51 -0.01 17.37
C HIS A 71 -2.02 -0.08 18.82
N HIS A 72 -1.41 -0.96 19.61
CA HIS A 72 -1.78 -1.21 21.00
C HIS A 72 -3.23 -1.64 21.24
N PHE A 73 -4.05 -1.94 20.22
CA PHE A 73 -5.45 -2.34 20.46
C PHE A 73 -5.53 -3.52 21.43
N LEU A 74 -4.79 -4.61 21.14
CA LEU A 74 -4.77 -5.80 22.01
C LEU A 74 -4.23 -5.50 23.41
N GLU A 75 -3.22 -4.63 23.53
CA GLU A 75 -2.65 -4.24 24.82
C GLU A 75 -3.63 -3.41 25.64
N ASN A 76 -4.35 -2.48 25.01
CA ASN A 76 -5.37 -1.65 25.65
C ASN A 76 -6.60 -2.50 26.04
N LEU A 77 -6.97 -3.44 25.18
CA LEU A 77 -8.01 -4.44 25.47
C LEU A 77 -7.62 -5.30 26.69
N GLN A 78 -6.35 -5.70 26.80
CA GLN A 78 -5.82 -6.45 27.95
C GLN A 78 -5.68 -5.61 29.23
N LYS A 79 -5.22 -4.35 29.15
CA LYS A 79 -5.18 -3.43 30.31
C LYS A 79 -6.58 -3.16 30.87
N ASN A 80 -7.59 -3.17 30.00
CA ASN A 80 -8.99 -3.11 30.39
C ASN A 80 -9.51 -4.38 31.11
N LEU A 81 -8.79 -5.53 31.04
CA LEU A 81 -9.04 -6.73 31.84
C LEU A 81 -8.35 -6.68 33.21
N THR A 82 -7.12 -6.16 33.29
CA THR A 82 -6.28 -6.23 34.51
C THR A 82 -6.55 -5.14 35.55
N THR A 83 -7.39 -4.15 35.26
CA THR A 83 -7.78 -3.11 36.23
C THR A 83 -8.80 -3.59 37.28
N SER A 84 -9.03 -4.90 37.39
CA SER A 84 -9.86 -5.53 38.40
C SER A 84 -9.17 -6.77 38.95
N THR A 85 -8.53 -6.63 40.12
CA THR A 85 -8.47 -7.67 41.18
C THR A 85 -7.59 -7.26 42.37
N VAL A 86 -6.62 -6.36 42.22
CA VAL A 86 -5.71 -5.98 43.33
C VAL A 86 -6.24 -4.84 44.22
N PHE A 87 -7.22 -4.05 43.76
CA PHE A 87 -7.91 -3.03 44.58
C PHE A 87 -9.40 -3.33 44.74
N ARG A 88 -9.74 -4.54 45.15
CA ARG A 88 -11.12 -4.92 45.48
C ARG A 88 -11.43 -4.62 46.95
N ASP A 89 -11.14 -3.41 47.37
CA ASP A 89 -11.64 -2.80 48.61
C ASP A 89 -11.74 -1.31 48.33
N PHE A 90 -12.93 -0.82 48.00
CA PHE A 90 -13.47 0.49 48.39
C PHE A 90 -14.86 0.66 47.73
N LYS A 91 -15.74 1.32 48.47
CA LYS A 91 -17.19 1.49 48.27
C LYS A 91 -17.64 1.95 46.87
N PRO A 92 -18.93 1.73 46.53
CA PRO A 92 -19.50 2.09 45.24
C PRO A 92 -19.70 3.61 45.15
N THR A 93 -18.93 4.29 44.32
CA THR A 93 -19.12 5.71 44.01
C THR A 93 -18.88 5.91 42.50
N ALA A 94 -19.96 6.32 41.81
CA ALA A 94 -20.19 6.28 40.35
C ALA A 94 -20.27 4.85 39.79
N SER A 95 -21.40 4.48 39.19
CA SER A 95 -21.80 3.08 39.07
C SER A 95 -20.82 2.30 38.18
N SER A 96 -20.28 1.20 38.68
CA SER A 96 -19.41 0.30 37.91
C SER A 96 -20.04 -0.11 36.58
N SER A 97 -21.38 -0.13 36.50
CA SER A 97 -22.20 -0.30 35.29
C SER A 97 -22.08 0.84 34.26
N GLU A 98 -22.06 2.12 34.67
CA GLU A 98 -21.85 3.25 33.74
C GLU A 98 -20.45 3.20 33.11
N ASN A 99 -19.43 2.83 33.89
CA ASN A 99 -18.08 2.64 33.36
C ASN A 99 -18.02 1.50 32.33
N TYR A 100 -18.79 0.42 32.52
CA TYR A 100 -18.90 -0.63 31.52
C TYR A 100 -19.65 -0.17 30.27
N ALA A 101 -20.76 0.54 30.41
CA ALA A 101 -21.51 1.08 29.28
C ALA A 101 -20.65 2.00 28.40
N THR A 102 -19.86 2.89 29.01
CA THR A 102 -18.90 3.74 28.31
C THR A 102 -17.86 2.91 27.55
N LYS A 103 -17.25 1.92 28.20
CA LYS A 103 -16.25 1.03 27.56
C LYS A 103 -16.82 0.20 26.41
N MET A 104 -18.08 -0.23 26.50
CA MET A 104 -18.76 -0.93 25.41
C MET A 104 -18.96 -0.02 24.20
N SER A 105 -19.37 1.24 24.44
CA SER A 105 -19.49 2.25 23.39
C SER A 105 -18.14 2.57 22.76
N GLU A 106 -17.08 2.70 23.57
CA GLU A 106 -15.71 2.95 23.08
C GLU A 106 -15.21 1.83 22.16
N LEU A 107 -15.52 0.56 22.46
CA LEU A 107 -15.17 -0.57 21.60
C LEU A 107 -15.87 -0.50 20.23
N SER A 108 -17.18 -0.22 20.22
CA SER A 108 -17.93 -0.07 18.97
C SER A 108 -17.39 1.09 18.13
N THR A 109 -17.17 2.25 18.76
CA THR A 109 -16.59 3.43 18.11
C THR A 109 -15.19 3.12 17.55
N PHE A 110 -14.37 2.36 18.28
CA PHE A 110 -13.06 1.94 17.78
C PHE A 110 -13.15 1.16 16.48
N PHE A 111 -14.01 0.12 16.42
CA PHE A 111 -14.15 -0.68 15.20
C PHE A 111 -14.72 0.12 14.03
N HIS A 112 -15.70 0.99 14.30
CA HIS A 112 -16.24 1.90 13.30
C HIS A 112 -15.14 2.84 12.75
N ASP A 113 -14.39 3.51 13.61
CA ASP A 113 -13.31 4.42 13.20
C ASP A 113 -12.15 3.70 12.49
N ALA A 114 -11.80 2.50 12.94
CA ALA A 114 -10.81 1.65 12.30
C ALA A 114 -11.26 1.21 10.90
N SER A 115 -12.56 0.89 10.74
CA SER A 115 -13.14 0.56 9.43
C SER A 115 -13.05 1.75 8.47
N PHE A 116 -13.36 2.96 8.96
CA PHE A 116 -13.28 4.18 8.17
C PHE A 116 -11.84 4.48 7.74
N ALA A 117 -10.87 4.35 8.66
CA ALA A 117 -9.46 4.50 8.35
C ALA A 117 -8.96 3.46 7.32
N ALA A 118 -9.42 2.22 7.41
CA ALA A 118 -9.11 1.18 6.44
C ALA A 118 -9.68 1.50 5.04
N GLY A 119 -10.92 2.00 4.98
CA GLY A 119 -11.54 2.45 3.74
C GLY A 119 -10.83 3.64 3.10
N LEU A 120 -10.42 4.64 3.90
CA LEU A 120 -9.63 5.77 3.40
C LEU A 120 -8.27 5.33 2.87
N PHE A 121 -7.59 4.41 3.56
CA PHE A 121 -6.32 3.88 3.05
C PHE A 121 -6.53 3.08 1.78
N ALA A 122 -7.57 2.23 1.70
CA ALA A 122 -7.90 1.50 0.47
C ALA A 122 -8.10 2.44 -0.73
N HIS A 123 -8.85 3.52 -0.54
CA HIS A 123 -9.14 4.50 -1.59
C HIS A 123 -7.89 5.24 -2.08
N GLU A 124 -7.06 5.76 -1.17
CA GLU A 124 -5.82 6.44 -1.55
C GLU A 124 -4.79 5.47 -2.15
N ASN A 125 -4.81 4.20 -1.75
CA ASN A 125 -3.93 3.18 -2.29
C ASN A 125 -4.33 2.77 -3.72
N GLU A 126 -5.63 2.61 -3.99
CA GLU A 126 -6.17 2.41 -5.35
C GLU A 126 -5.75 3.56 -6.27
N ARG A 127 -5.95 4.81 -5.84
CA ARG A 127 -5.49 5.99 -6.59
C ARG A 127 -3.99 5.98 -6.83
N PHE A 128 -3.20 5.60 -5.82
CA PHE A 128 -1.75 5.51 -5.95
C PHE A 128 -1.32 4.53 -7.04
N TYR A 129 -1.87 3.32 -7.08
CA TYR A 129 -1.56 2.34 -8.12
C TYR A 129 -1.98 2.80 -9.52
N ASP A 130 -3.15 3.43 -9.65
CA ASP A 130 -3.59 4.04 -10.91
C ASP A 130 -2.61 5.13 -11.38
N VAL A 131 -2.16 5.99 -10.47
CA VAL A 131 -1.19 7.06 -10.77
C VAL A 131 0.16 6.47 -11.19
N ILE A 132 0.62 5.38 -10.58
CA ILE A 132 1.84 4.67 -11.01
C ILE A 132 1.68 4.22 -12.47
N LYS A 133 0.61 3.49 -12.79
CA LYS A 133 0.36 2.97 -14.13
C LYS A 133 0.26 4.10 -15.16
N ASN A 134 -0.54 5.12 -14.85
CA ASN A 134 -0.75 6.27 -15.73
C ASN A 134 0.53 7.08 -15.94
N SER A 135 1.35 7.25 -14.90
CA SER A 135 2.65 7.93 -15.03
C SER A 135 3.61 7.12 -15.91
N SER A 136 3.64 5.79 -15.73
CA SER A 136 4.41 4.87 -16.58
C SER A 136 4.01 5.00 -18.05
N TYR A 137 2.71 4.94 -18.31
CA TYR A 137 2.16 5.03 -19.65
C TYR A 137 2.36 6.41 -20.29
N ALA A 138 2.25 7.49 -19.52
CA ALA A 138 2.52 8.84 -20.00
C ALA A 138 3.98 9.02 -20.44
N LEU A 139 4.92 8.39 -19.74
CA LEU A 139 6.33 8.35 -20.14
C LEU A 139 6.51 7.61 -21.48
N LEU A 140 5.85 6.46 -21.66
CA LEU A 140 5.83 5.73 -22.93
C LEU A 140 5.24 6.56 -24.09
N LEU A 141 4.13 7.27 -23.85
CA LEU A 141 3.51 8.12 -24.88
C LEU A 141 4.41 9.28 -25.31
N LYS A 142 5.12 9.92 -24.38
CA LYS A 142 6.09 10.99 -24.69
C LYS A 142 7.19 10.49 -25.64
N LEU A 143 7.56 9.22 -25.53
CA LEU A 143 8.57 8.59 -26.38
C LEU A 143 8.07 8.25 -27.78
N ARG A 144 6.82 7.79 -27.91
CA ARG A 144 6.20 7.56 -29.22
C ARG A 144 6.11 8.82 -30.08
N GLN A 145 6.19 10.00 -29.47
CA GLN A 145 6.22 11.30 -30.15
C GLN A 145 7.61 11.72 -30.66
N VAL A 146 8.65 10.91 -30.44
CA VAL A 146 9.99 11.15 -30.99
C VAL A 146 9.94 11.21 -32.53
N PRO A 147 10.67 12.15 -33.19
CA PRO A 147 10.44 12.45 -34.60
C PRO A 147 10.63 11.25 -35.53
N ALA A 148 9.59 10.92 -36.31
CA ALA A 148 9.58 9.91 -37.37
C ALA A 148 10.55 10.21 -38.55
N ALA A 149 11.26 11.33 -38.52
CA ALA A 149 12.18 11.81 -39.56
C ALA A 149 13.65 11.38 -39.34
N GLN A 150 13.91 10.33 -38.55
CA GLN A 150 15.28 9.81 -38.37
C GLN A 150 15.77 9.00 -39.59
N PRO A 151 17.10 8.90 -39.82
CA PRO A 151 17.68 8.03 -40.84
C PRO A 151 17.27 6.55 -40.66
N THR A 152 17.20 5.78 -41.75
CA THR A 152 16.65 4.40 -41.77
C THR A 152 17.34 3.43 -40.79
N GLN A 153 18.66 3.51 -40.64
CA GLN A 153 19.40 2.69 -39.67
C GLN A 153 19.05 3.05 -38.22
N VAL A 154 18.92 4.35 -37.92
CA VAL A 154 18.52 4.84 -36.59
C VAL A 154 17.07 4.45 -36.29
N LYS A 155 16.19 4.44 -37.30
CA LYS A 155 14.79 3.99 -37.16
C LYS A 155 14.70 2.54 -36.68
N THR A 156 15.45 1.62 -37.28
CA THR A 156 15.37 0.19 -36.94
C THR A 156 15.79 -0.07 -35.49
N VAL A 157 16.89 0.57 -35.05
CA VAL A 157 17.39 0.42 -33.69
C VAL A 157 16.43 1.04 -32.66
N LEU A 158 15.80 2.17 -33.00
CA LEU A 158 14.76 2.78 -32.16
C LEU A 158 13.51 1.92 -32.08
N THR A 159 13.12 1.22 -33.15
CA THR A 159 11.98 0.31 -33.13
C THR A 159 12.18 -0.80 -32.10
N ASN A 160 13.35 -1.45 -32.09
CA ASN A 160 13.65 -2.50 -31.11
C ASN A 160 13.75 -1.94 -29.68
N TYR A 161 14.31 -0.75 -29.52
CA TYR A 161 14.38 -0.11 -28.20
C TYR A 161 12.99 0.26 -27.66
N PHE A 162 12.09 0.72 -28.52
CA PHE A 162 10.71 1.00 -28.14
C PHE A 162 9.89 -0.27 -27.88
N SER A 163 10.11 -1.36 -28.62
CA SER A 163 9.42 -2.62 -28.34
C SER A 163 9.80 -3.19 -26.96
N GLU A 164 11.08 -3.18 -26.61
CA GLU A 164 11.55 -3.60 -25.27
C GLU A 164 10.93 -2.75 -24.16
N MET A 165 10.89 -1.43 -24.38
CA MET A 165 10.28 -0.52 -23.43
C MET A 165 8.78 -0.73 -23.28
N GLU A 166 8.06 -0.94 -24.39
CA GLU A 166 6.63 -1.25 -24.37
C GLU A 166 6.35 -2.56 -23.63
N PHE A 167 7.14 -3.60 -23.88
CA PHE A 167 7.05 -4.86 -23.16
C PHE A 167 7.28 -4.68 -21.65
N PHE A 168 8.29 -3.90 -21.26
CA PHE A 168 8.53 -3.55 -19.86
C PHE A 168 7.31 -2.86 -19.21
N HIS A 169 6.70 -1.89 -19.90
CA HIS A 169 5.55 -1.16 -19.37
C HIS A 169 4.31 -2.05 -19.18
N ILE A 170 4.08 -3.01 -20.08
CA ILE A 170 2.99 -3.99 -19.96
C ILE A 170 3.21 -4.84 -18.70
N MET A 171 4.38 -5.48 -18.58
CA MET A 171 4.70 -6.32 -17.42
C MET A 171 4.63 -5.54 -16.10
N PHE A 172 5.12 -4.30 -16.09
CA PHE A 172 5.05 -3.45 -14.90
C PHE A 172 3.61 -3.12 -14.51
N SER A 173 2.73 -2.88 -15.49
CA SER A 173 1.31 -2.64 -15.22
C SER A 173 0.64 -3.86 -14.62
N GLU A 174 0.90 -5.06 -15.15
CA GLU A 174 0.31 -6.32 -14.67
C GLU A 174 0.69 -6.62 -13.21
N ILE A 175 1.99 -6.47 -12.87
CA ILE A 175 2.49 -6.66 -11.50
C ILE A 175 1.89 -5.62 -10.54
N VAL A 176 1.72 -4.38 -11.01
CA VAL A 176 1.06 -3.33 -10.21
C VAL A 176 -0.42 -3.66 -9.98
N ASP A 177 -1.10 -4.24 -10.96
CA ASP A 177 -2.50 -4.66 -10.83
C ASP A 177 -2.66 -5.81 -9.82
N GLU A 178 -1.74 -6.78 -9.80
CA GLU A 178 -1.74 -7.84 -8.78
C GLU A 178 -1.52 -7.28 -7.37
N ALA A 179 -0.56 -6.36 -7.21
CA ALA A 179 -0.32 -5.68 -5.94
C ALA A 179 -1.54 -4.85 -5.49
N LEU A 180 -2.20 -4.16 -6.43
CA LEU A 180 -3.45 -3.42 -6.20
C LEU A 180 -4.54 -4.36 -5.69
N GLU A 181 -4.82 -5.44 -6.42
CA GLU A 181 -5.88 -6.38 -6.10
C GLU A 181 -5.71 -6.95 -4.69
N TYR A 182 -4.50 -7.41 -4.37
CA TYR A 182 -4.21 -7.97 -3.05
C TYR A 182 -4.35 -6.93 -1.93
N THR A 183 -3.71 -5.76 -2.08
CA THR A 183 -3.68 -4.76 -1.01
C THR A 183 -5.02 -4.07 -0.80
N VAL A 184 -5.66 -3.60 -1.87
CA VAL A 184 -6.97 -2.95 -1.81
C VAL A 184 -8.04 -3.96 -1.43
N GLY A 185 -7.98 -5.19 -1.94
CA GLY A 185 -8.88 -6.28 -1.58
C GLY A 185 -8.83 -6.59 -0.08
N THR A 186 -7.62 -6.71 0.48
CA THR A 186 -7.42 -6.93 1.92
C THR A 186 -7.97 -5.77 2.75
N LEU A 187 -7.65 -4.52 2.40
CA LEU A 187 -8.12 -3.35 3.14
C LEU A 187 -9.65 -3.20 3.11
N ARG A 188 -10.29 -3.44 1.95
CA ARG A 188 -11.75 -3.44 1.83
C ARG A 188 -12.40 -4.59 2.61
N ALA A 189 -11.73 -5.73 2.73
CA ALA A 189 -12.22 -6.82 3.57
C ALA A 189 -12.13 -6.45 5.06
N VAL A 190 -11.00 -5.90 5.54
CA VAL A 190 -10.87 -5.37 6.91
C VAL A 190 -11.93 -4.32 7.22
N GLN A 191 -12.14 -3.36 6.31
CA GLN A 191 -13.18 -2.35 6.44
C GLN A 191 -14.56 -3.00 6.66
N ARG A 192 -14.96 -3.95 5.80
CA ARG A 192 -16.26 -4.62 5.90
C ARG A 192 -16.43 -5.36 7.22
N ILE A 193 -15.42 -6.13 7.63
CA ILE A 193 -15.47 -6.93 8.87
C ILE A 193 -15.61 -6.02 10.10
N PHE A 194 -14.79 -4.96 10.18
CA PHE A 194 -14.83 -4.04 11.31
C PHE A 194 -16.12 -3.25 11.36
N LEU A 195 -16.64 -2.80 10.21
CA LEU A 195 -17.92 -2.11 10.15
C LEU A 195 -19.07 -3.02 10.57
N GLN A 196 -19.14 -4.24 10.01
CA GLN A 196 -20.17 -5.23 10.37
C GLN A 196 -20.12 -5.56 11.87
N PHE A 197 -18.92 -5.69 12.44
CA PHE A 197 -18.79 -5.96 13.87
C PHE A 197 -19.24 -4.78 14.73
N ALA A 198 -18.90 -3.54 14.34
CA ALA A 198 -19.35 -2.33 15.04
C ALA A 198 -20.88 -2.15 14.97
N ASP A 199 -21.49 -2.44 13.82
CA ASP A 199 -22.95 -2.38 13.63
C ASP A 199 -23.66 -3.40 14.52
N VAL A 200 -23.13 -4.63 14.58
CA VAL A 200 -23.66 -5.67 15.49
C VAL A 200 -23.54 -5.22 16.95
N GLN A 201 -22.40 -4.68 17.37
CA GLN A 201 -22.22 -4.19 18.74
C GLN A 201 -23.20 -3.06 19.09
N SER A 202 -23.38 -2.11 18.17
CA SER A 202 -24.28 -0.96 18.34
C SER A 202 -25.74 -1.41 18.38
N GLY A 203 -26.14 -2.33 17.50
CA GLY A 203 -27.48 -2.92 17.49
C GLY A 203 -27.81 -3.66 18.79
N ILE A 204 -26.88 -4.45 19.34
CA ILE A 204 -27.12 -5.12 20.63
C ILE A 204 -27.30 -4.11 21.76
N LEU A 205 -26.48 -3.05 21.80
CA LEU A 205 -26.56 -2.01 22.84
C LEU A 205 -27.87 -1.22 22.76
N GLN A 206 -28.39 -0.94 21.56
CA GLN A 206 -29.59 -0.14 21.34
C GLN A 206 -30.88 -0.98 21.37
N ASP A 207 -30.91 -2.11 20.65
CA ASP A 207 -32.13 -2.86 20.38
C ASP A 207 -32.41 -3.94 21.43
N TRP A 208 -31.38 -4.62 21.93
CA TRP A 208 -31.57 -5.79 22.81
C TRP A 208 -31.73 -5.40 24.28
N LYS A 209 -31.53 -4.10 24.57
CA LYS A 209 -31.64 -3.47 25.89
C LYS A 209 -30.96 -4.34 26.95
N LEU A 210 -29.63 -4.29 26.99
CA LEU A 210 -28.86 -4.92 28.06
C LEU A 210 -29.34 -4.40 29.42
N LYS A 211 -29.56 -5.32 30.37
CA LYS A 211 -29.80 -4.96 31.77
C LYS A 211 -28.53 -4.29 32.32
N LEU A 212 -28.68 -3.05 32.78
CA LEU A 212 -27.57 -2.23 33.26
C LEU A 212 -27.15 -2.53 34.70
N ASP A 213 -27.46 -3.73 35.21
CA ASP A 213 -26.89 -4.20 36.47
C ASP A 213 -25.43 -4.61 36.29
N PHE A 214 -24.66 -4.58 37.38
CA PHE A 214 -23.23 -4.82 37.35
C PHE A 214 -22.85 -6.20 36.78
N GLU A 215 -23.63 -7.23 37.09
CA GLU A 215 -23.33 -8.60 36.69
C GLU A 215 -23.52 -8.78 35.18
N CYS A 216 -24.64 -8.29 34.64
CA CYS A 216 -24.91 -8.31 33.21
C CYS A 216 -23.96 -7.43 32.40
N CYS A 217 -23.65 -6.22 32.88
CA CYS A 217 -22.64 -5.37 32.25
C CYS A 217 -21.25 -6.04 32.21
N LYS A 218 -20.85 -6.72 33.28
CA LYS A 218 -19.58 -7.45 33.32
C LYS A 218 -19.57 -8.63 32.34
N MET A 219 -20.59 -9.50 32.37
CA MET A 219 -20.66 -10.66 31.48
C MET A 219 -20.65 -10.25 29.99
N TYR A 220 -21.36 -9.18 29.64
CA TYR A 220 -21.37 -8.70 28.27
C TYR A 220 -20.04 -8.04 27.87
N MET A 221 -19.37 -7.33 28.79
CA MET A 221 -18.05 -6.78 28.53
C MET A 221 -17.01 -7.89 28.27
N ASP A 222 -17.02 -8.95 29.07
CA ASP A 222 -16.13 -10.10 28.89
C ASP A 222 -16.36 -10.78 27.51
N PHE A 223 -17.63 -10.92 27.12
CA PHE A 223 -18.02 -11.40 25.79
C PHE A 223 -17.49 -10.51 24.67
N LEU A 224 -17.71 -9.18 24.78
CA LEU A 224 -17.25 -8.22 23.79
C LEU A 224 -15.74 -8.19 23.68
N GLN A 225 -15.01 -8.24 24.80
CA GLN A 225 -13.55 -8.24 24.79
C GLN A 225 -12.99 -9.49 24.11
N TYR A 226 -13.53 -10.67 24.43
CA TYR A 226 -13.10 -11.92 23.81
C TYR A 226 -13.29 -11.88 22.28
N HIS A 227 -14.48 -11.53 21.81
CA HIS A 227 -14.77 -11.51 20.38
C HIS A 227 -14.10 -10.33 19.66
N SER A 228 -13.93 -9.18 20.31
CA SER A 228 -13.15 -8.06 19.76
C SER A 228 -11.69 -8.46 19.51
N ALA A 229 -11.08 -9.22 20.43
CA ALA A 229 -9.73 -9.73 20.24
C ALA A 229 -9.65 -10.72 19.07
N GLN A 230 -10.65 -11.60 18.92
CA GLN A 230 -10.71 -12.58 17.83
C GLN A 230 -10.89 -11.91 16.47
N VAL A 231 -11.87 -11.03 16.35
CA VAL A 231 -12.18 -10.29 15.11
C VAL A 231 -10.98 -9.44 14.70
N PHE A 232 -10.35 -8.75 15.65
CA PHE A 232 -9.13 -7.98 15.39
C PHE A 232 -7.99 -8.87 14.89
N LYS A 233 -7.71 -9.99 15.56
CA LYS A 233 -6.64 -10.92 15.14
C LYS A 233 -6.91 -11.56 13.78
N CYS A 234 -8.16 -11.82 13.44
CA CYS A 234 -8.53 -12.38 12.15
C CYS A 234 -8.37 -11.35 11.02
N ALA A 235 -8.99 -10.16 11.17
CA ALA A 235 -8.99 -9.14 10.11
C ALA A 235 -7.66 -8.36 10.02
N ALA A 236 -7.12 -7.90 11.15
CA ALA A 236 -5.89 -7.10 11.22
C ALA A 236 -4.64 -7.94 11.56
N GLY A 237 -4.71 -9.26 11.36
CA GLY A 237 -3.64 -10.20 11.66
C GLY A 237 -2.59 -10.28 10.55
N ARG A 238 -2.37 -11.49 10.03
CA ARG A 238 -1.31 -11.76 9.06
C ARG A 238 -1.55 -11.03 7.73
N GLU A 239 -2.74 -11.14 7.16
CA GLU A 239 -3.04 -10.62 5.81
C GLU A 239 -2.88 -9.10 5.73
N LEU A 240 -3.32 -8.34 6.74
CA LEU A 240 -3.11 -6.90 6.76
C LEU A 240 -1.62 -6.52 6.82
N ASN A 241 -0.81 -7.27 7.58
CA ASN A 241 0.64 -7.05 7.60
C ASN A 241 1.28 -7.36 6.25
N VAL A 242 0.86 -8.44 5.59
CA VAL A 242 1.31 -8.76 4.23
C VAL A 242 0.87 -7.67 3.24
N ALA A 243 -0.32 -7.10 3.38
CA ALA A 243 -0.76 -5.98 2.54
C ALA A 243 0.11 -4.72 2.74
N TYR A 244 0.53 -4.42 3.98
CA TYR A 244 1.48 -3.32 4.22
C TYR A 244 2.86 -3.58 3.58
N ASP A 245 3.33 -4.82 3.68
CA ASP A 245 4.57 -5.30 3.09
C ASP A 245 4.56 -5.18 1.55
N VAL A 246 3.50 -5.69 0.91
CA VAL A 246 3.27 -5.58 -0.54
C VAL A 246 3.22 -4.12 -0.96
N TYR A 247 2.42 -3.28 -0.29
CA TYR A 247 2.36 -1.85 -0.58
C TYR A 247 3.74 -1.17 -0.48
N ALA A 248 4.49 -1.45 0.58
CA ALA A 248 5.81 -0.84 0.80
C ALA A 248 6.81 -1.27 -0.27
N MET A 249 6.82 -2.55 -0.63
CA MET A 249 7.72 -3.09 -1.64
C MET A 249 7.37 -2.54 -3.02
N THR A 250 6.10 -2.55 -3.41
CA THR A 250 5.66 -1.98 -4.69
C THR A 250 5.97 -0.49 -4.77
N LYS A 251 5.77 0.27 -3.69
CA LYS A 251 6.14 1.70 -3.63
C LYS A 251 7.63 1.95 -3.85
N ILE A 252 8.51 1.20 -3.18
CA ILE A 252 9.96 1.36 -3.32
C ILE A 252 10.39 1.04 -4.76
N ASN A 253 9.88 -0.06 -5.32
CA ASN A 253 10.18 -0.47 -6.68
C ASN A 253 9.63 0.53 -7.71
N ALA A 254 8.40 1.00 -7.56
CA ALA A 254 7.80 1.99 -8.44
C ALA A 254 8.62 3.30 -8.47
N LYS A 255 9.07 3.80 -7.30
CA LYS A 255 9.96 4.98 -7.25
C LYS A 255 11.26 4.76 -8.03
N TYR A 256 11.88 3.60 -7.84
CA TYR A 256 13.11 3.25 -8.54
C TYR A 256 12.88 3.16 -10.06
N ILE A 257 11.86 2.40 -10.48
CA ILE A 257 11.50 2.17 -11.88
C ILE A 257 11.20 3.50 -12.56
N MET A 258 10.34 4.36 -11.99
CA MET A 258 10.02 5.66 -12.59
C MET A 258 11.25 6.53 -12.82
N ARG A 259 12.16 6.58 -11.85
CA ARG A 259 13.40 7.35 -11.97
C ARG A 259 14.33 6.77 -13.04
N GLN A 260 14.41 5.45 -13.14
CA GLN A 260 15.20 4.75 -14.15
C GLN A 260 14.64 4.92 -15.56
N LEU A 261 13.32 4.93 -15.72
CA LEU A 261 12.64 5.22 -16.98
C LEU A 261 12.87 6.67 -17.39
N GLU A 262 12.68 7.63 -16.49
CA GLU A 262 12.96 9.04 -16.73
C GLU A 262 14.39 9.27 -17.22
N PHE A 263 15.38 8.67 -16.55
CA PHE A 263 16.78 8.76 -16.95
C PHE A 263 17.02 8.22 -18.37
N ARG A 264 16.43 7.07 -18.71
CA ARG A 264 16.54 6.47 -20.05
C ARG A 264 15.91 7.37 -21.12
N ILE A 265 14.75 7.94 -20.82
CA ILE A 265 14.07 8.85 -21.75
C ILE A 265 14.88 10.13 -21.94
N GLN A 266 15.42 10.71 -20.87
CA GLN A 266 16.32 11.86 -20.97
C GLN A 266 17.56 11.57 -21.81
N ARG A 267 18.18 10.38 -21.63
CA ARG A 267 19.31 9.92 -22.48
C ARG A 267 18.91 9.83 -23.95
N LEU A 268 17.74 9.27 -24.24
CA LEU A 268 17.19 9.16 -25.58
C LEU A 268 16.95 10.52 -26.24
N PHE A 269 16.38 11.48 -25.50
CA PHE A 269 16.21 12.84 -26.01
C PHE A 269 17.53 13.59 -26.21
N ASN A 270 18.49 13.45 -25.29
CA ASN A 270 19.83 14.01 -25.46
C ASN A 270 20.51 13.47 -26.73
N CYS A 271 20.32 12.19 -27.02
CA CYS A 271 20.77 11.57 -28.26
C CYS A 271 20.24 12.27 -29.51
N PHE A 272 18.94 12.60 -29.55
CA PHE A 272 18.34 13.31 -30.67
C PHE A 272 18.78 14.77 -30.79
N ILE A 273 18.93 15.46 -29.66
CA ILE A 273 19.34 16.88 -29.65
C ILE A 273 20.75 17.04 -30.21
N PHE A 274 21.68 16.16 -29.81
CA PHE A 274 23.10 16.31 -30.16
C PHE A 274 23.51 15.61 -31.45
N LYS A 275 22.63 14.80 -32.08
CA LYS A 275 22.83 14.11 -33.38
C LYS A 275 24.14 13.29 -33.50
N LYS A 276 24.77 12.92 -32.38
CA LYS A 276 26.01 12.12 -32.31
C LYS A 276 25.70 10.67 -31.95
N TYR A 277 25.05 9.97 -32.88
CA TYR A 277 24.52 8.62 -32.67
C TYR A 277 25.59 7.56 -32.38
N GLU A 278 26.77 7.64 -33.00
CA GLU A 278 27.84 6.64 -32.86
C GLU A 278 28.53 6.63 -31.48
N ILE A 279 28.58 7.78 -30.80
CA ILE A 279 29.31 7.92 -29.52
C ILE A 279 28.35 8.03 -28.33
N ARG A 280 27.25 8.77 -28.46
CA ARG A 280 26.35 9.07 -27.32
C ARG A 280 25.16 8.12 -27.19
N CYS A 281 24.89 7.30 -28.20
CA CYS A 281 23.67 6.49 -28.30
C CYS A 281 23.94 4.99 -28.42
N GLN A 282 25.11 4.53 -27.96
CA GLN A 282 25.50 3.12 -27.99
C GLN A 282 24.50 2.20 -27.28
N PHE A 283 23.79 2.71 -26.26
CA PHE A 283 22.74 1.97 -25.56
C PHE A 283 21.56 1.56 -26.47
N LEU A 284 21.31 2.28 -27.55
CA LEU A 284 20.28 1.91 -28.52
C LEU A 284 20.62 0.58 -29.21
N GLN A 285 21.90 0.28 -29.41
CA GLN A 285 22.35 -0.92 -30.13
C GLN A 285 22.04 -2.23 -29.41
N ASN A 286 21.81 -2.17 -28.09
CA ASN A 286 21.44 -3.34 -27.28
C ASN A 286 20.41 -2.90 -26.23
N ALA A 287 19.15 -2.87 -26.64
CA ALA A 287 18.02 -2.51 -25.79
C ALA A 287 17.87 -3.48 -24.61
N GLU A 288 17.95 -4.79 -24.86
CA GLU A 288 17.86 -5.83 -23.82
C GLU A 288 18.84 -5.55 -22.66
N ARG A 289 20.10 -5.25 -22.97
CA ARG A 289 21.11 -4.94 -21.95
C ARG A 289 20.84 -3.62 -21.21
N ASP A 290 20.26 -2.61 -21.87
CA ASP A 290 19.92 -1.36 -21.18
C ASP A 290 18.70 -1.55 -20.25
N PHE A 291 17.78 -2.46 -20.58
CA PHE A 291 16.61 -2.79 -19.77
C PHE A 291 16.82 -3.93 -18.75
N GLU A 292 17.89 -4.72 -18.87
CA GLU A 292 18.18 -5.88 -18.00
C GLU A 292 18.02 -5.58 -16.51
N SER A 293 18.60 -4.47 -16.03
CA SER A 293 18.50 -4.08 -14.61
C SER A 293 17.06 -3.79 -14.17
N LEU A 294 16.22 -3.28 -15.09
CA LEU A 294 14.81 -2.99 -14.83
C LEU A 294 13.97 -4.26 -14.83
N PHE A 295 14.19 -5.17 -15.77
CA PHE A 295 13.53 -6.48 -15.79
C PHE A 295 13.89 -7.31 -14.57
N ASN A 296 15.16 -7.38 -14.18
CA ASN A 296 15.58 -8.07 -12.95
C ASN A 296 14.86 -7.48 -11.72
N LYS A 297 14.70 -6.15 -11.67
CA LYS A 297 14.02 -5.50 -10.54
C LYS A 297 12.52 -5.80 -10.51
N LEU A 298 11.93 -5.97 -11.68
CA LEU A 298 10.53 -6.31 -11.86
C LEU A 298 10.27 -7.79 -11.52
N GLU A 299 11.16 -8.70 -11.93
CA GLU A 299 11.15 -10.12 -11.55
C GLU A 299 11.32 -10.30 -10.03
N GLU A 300 12.21 -9.53 -9.39
CA GLU A 300 12.33 -9.51 -7.93
C GLU A 300 11.01 -9.11 -7.24
N LEU A 301 10.29 -8.14 -7.81
CA LEU A 301 9.01 -7.69 -7.28
C LEU A 301 7.93 -8.76 -7.50
N GLU A 302 7.82 -9.31 -8.69
CA GLU A 302 6.88 -10.40 -9.01
C GLU A 302 7.11 -11.60 -8.09
N MET A 303 8.35 -12.08 -7.96
CA MET A 303 8.70 -13.17 -7.06
C MET A 303 8.35 -12.82 -5.61
N TYR A 304 8.58 -11.58 -5.16
CA TYR A 304 8.19 -11.16 -3.82
C TYR A 304 6.67 -11.21 -3.63
N LEU A 305 5.89 -10.68 -4.59
CA LEU A 305 4.43 -10.74 -4.55
C LEU A 305 3.97 -12.19 -4.50
N ASP A 306 4.46 -13.03 -5.40
CA ASP A 306 4.17 -14.46 -5.47
C ASP A 306 4.44 -15.16 -4.14
N ILE A 307 5.61 -14.93 -3.55
CA ILE A 307 5.96 -15.52 -2.26
C ILE A 307 5.00 -15.02 -1.19
N LYS A 308 4.71 -13.72 -1.12
CA LYS A 308 3.92 -13.13 -0.03
C LYS A 308 2.43 -13.43 -0.13
N THR A 309 1.85 -13.34 -1.31
CA THR A 309 0.41 -13.54 -1.57
C THR A 309 0.07 -15.02 -1.73
N LYS A 310 0.97 -15.83 -2.32
CA LYS A 310 0.73 -17.28 -2.55
C LYS A 310 1.32 -18.17 -1.44
N GLN A 311 2.10 -17.66 -0.47
CA GLN A 311 2.56 -18.47 0.67
C GLN A 311 1.42 -19.08 1.49
N GLY A 312 0.23 -18.49 1.50
CA GLY A 312 -0.97 -19.12 2.07
C GLY A 312 -1.32 -20.46 1.40
N ARG A 313 -1.18 -20.56 0.07
CA ARG A 313 -1.42 -21.79 -0.69
C ARG A 313 -0.35 -22.87 -0.46
N ALA A 314 0.92 -22.47 -0.31
CA ALA A 314 2.03 -23.42 -0.18
C ALA A 314 2.19 -24.00 1.23
N SER A 315 1.86 -23.24 2.30
CA SER A 315 1.85 -23.77 3.67
C SER A 315 0.71 -24.77 3.90
N ASP A 316 -0.47 -24.52 3.33
CA ASP A 316 -1.61 -25.44 3.43
C ASP A 316 -1.37 -26.73 2.63
N LEU A 317 -0.75 -26.65 1.46
CA LEU A 317 -0.34 -27.84 0.69
C LEU A 317 0.73 -28.69 1.41
N ARG A 318 1.63 -28.08 2.19
CA ARG A 318 2.62 -28.82 3.00
C ARG A 318 2.02 -29.43 4.25
N PHE A 319 1.06 -28.76 4.90
CA PHE A 319 0.29 -29.34 6.00
C PHE A 319 -0.60 -30.50 5.53
N HIS A 320 -1.23 -30.37 4.37
CA HIS A 320 -2.02 -31.44 3.76
C HIS A 320 -1.17 -32.65 3.34
N ARG A 321 0.07 -32.46 2.87
CA ARG A 321 0.97 -33.59 2.59
C ARG A 321 1.36 -34.40 3.84
N GLN A 322 1.19 -33.87 5.05
CA GLN A 322 1.39 -34.61 6.29
C GLN A 322 0.10 -35.24 6.84
N SER A 323 -1.09 -34.87 6.35
CA SER A 323 -2.37 -35.38 6.84
C SER A 323 -3.12 -36.32 5.89
N TYR A 324 -2.65 -36.57 4.66
CA TYR A 324 -3.26 -37.56 3.76
C TYR A 324 -2.72 -38.99 3.97
N ILE A 325 -3.14 -39.61 5.07
CA ILE A 325 -3.53 -41.03 5.08
C ILE A 325 -5.00 -41.06 5.50
N GLN A 326 -5.92 -40.78 4.55
CA GLN A 326 -7.26 -41.39 4.40
C GLN A 326 -8.19 -40.50 3.53
N HIS A 327 -8.62 -41.11 2.42
CA HIS A 327 -9.85 -40.99 1.64
C HIS A 327 -10.52 -39.63 1.35
N ASP A 328 -10.52 -39.32 0.05
CA ASP A 328 -11.69 -39.02 -0.81
C ASP A 328 -12.78 -38.08 -0.26
N ASP A 329 -12.60 -36.78 -0.51
CA ASP A 329 -13.53 -35.95 -1.32
C ASP A 329 -12.95 -34.53 -1.41
N VAL A 330 -12.21 -34.24 -2.47
CA VAL A 330 -11.59 -32.92 -2.69
C VAL A 330 -12.64 -31.98 -3.27
N THR A 331 -13.49 -31.44 -2.39
CA THR A 331 -13.94 -30.07 -2.59
C THR A 331 -12.75 -29.18 -2.29
N THR A 332 -12.30 -28.44 -3.30
CA THR A 332 -11.44 -27.26 -3.16
C THR A 332 -12.08 -26.30 -2.16
N LYS A 333 -11.80 -26.49 -0.87
CA LYS A 333 -11.96 -25.44 0.12
C LYS A 333 -10.84 -24.46 -0.14
N SER A 334 -11.19 -23.38 -0.82
CA SER A 334 -10.43 -22.14 -0.73
C SER A 334 -10.14 -21.90 0.75
N THR A 335 -8.94 -21.43 1.05
CA THR A 335 -8.66 -20.64 2.25
C THR A 335 -9.93 -19.86 2.60
N GLU A 336 -10.44 -20.01 3.83
CA GLU A 336 -11.57 -19.19 4.30
C GLU A 336 -11.29 -17.76 3.83
N PRO A 337 -12.15 -17.17 2.98
CA PRO A 337 -11.89 -15.83 2.54
C PRO A 337 -11.79 -14.97 3.80
N LEU A 338 -11.06 -13.86 3.77
CA LEU A 338 -11.05 -12.90 4.88
C LEU A 338 -12.48 -12.51 5.32
N SER A 339 -13.51 -12.84 4.52
CA SER A 339 -14.95 -12.74 4.82
C SER A 339 -15.42 -13.43 6.09
N ASP A 340 -14.73 -14.44 6.63
CA ASP A 340 -15.32 -15.31 7.67
C ASP A 340 -14.76 -15.06 9.08
N CYS A 341 -14.34 -13.82 9.38
CA CYS A 341 -13.91 -13.44 10.73
C CYS A 341 -15.05 -13.38 11.76
N LEU A 342 -16.30 -13.43 11.32
CA LEU A 342 -17.48 -13.52 12.18
C LEU A 342 -18.18 -14.86 11.92
N PRO A 343 -18.48 -15.66 12.96
CA PRO A 343 -19.18 -16.91 12.77
C PRO A 343 -20.60 -16.67 12.21
N PRO A 344 -21.18 -17.65 11.50
CA PRO A 344 -22.54 -17.54 11.01
C PRO A 344 -23.52 -17.27 12.17
N ASN A 345 -24.49 -16.40 11.93
CA ASN A 345 -25.46 -15.92 12.91
C ASN A 345 -24.83 -15.28 14.16
N PHE A 346 -23.62 -14.71 14.06
CA PHE A 346 -23.07 -13.85 15.12
C PHE A 346 -24.03 -12.67 15.37
N PRO A 347 -24.32 -12.33 16.64
CA PRO A 347 -23.74 -12.86 17.88
C PRO A 347 -24.55 -14.02 18.50
N PHE A 348 -25.73 -14.34 17.97
CA PHE A 348 -26.68 -15.30 18.54
C PHE A 348 -26.08 -16.70 18.77
N SER A 349 -25.24 -17.16 17.83
CA SER A 349 -24.58 -18.46 17.90
C SER A 349 -23.52 -18.55 19.01
N GLN A 350 -23.00 -17.42 19.49
CA GLN A 350 -21.89 -17.37 20.45
C GLN A 350 -22.33 -16.95 21.87
N ILE A 351 -23.49 -16.31 22.02
CA ILE A 351 -24.00 -15.88 23.33
C ILE A 351 -24.51 -17.09 24.13
N LYS A 352 -23.83 -17.37 25.26
CA LYS A 352 -24.21 -18.39 26.24
C LYS A 352 -25.54 -18.08 26.92
N SER A 353 -26.27 -19.10 27.36
CA SER A 353 -27.58 -19.00 28.02
C SER A 353 -27.60 -18.03 29.21
N GLU A 354 -26.53 -18.00 29.99
CA GLU A 354 -26.35 -17.08 31.12
C GLU A 354 -26.41 -15.62 30.68
N LEU A 355 -25.64 -15.26 29.64
CA LEU A 355 -25.62 -13.92 29.07
C LEU A 355 -26.92 -13.57 28.32
N ARG A 356 -27.66 -14.56 27.76
CA ARG A 356 -28.99 -14.31 27.17
C ARG A 356 -29.97 -13.74 28.18
N SER A 357 -29.90 -14.20 29.44
CA SER A 357 -30.79 -13.74 30.52
C SER A 357 -30.58 -12.26 30.89
N CYS A 358 -29.47 -11.66 30.44
CA CYS A 358 -29.12 -10.26 30.65
C CYS A 358 -29.75 -9.29 29.65
N PHE A 359 -30.48 -9.76 28.63
CA PHE A 359 -31.17 -8.90 27.67
C PHE A 359 -32.67 -8.88 27.95
N TYR A 360 -33.30 -7.70 27.90
CA TYR A 360 -34.76 -7.60 28.05
C TYR A 360 -35.51 -8.17 26.84
N LEU A 361 -34.89 -8.16 25.66
CA LEU A 361 -35.46 -8.64 24.40
C LEU A 361 -34.44 -9.52 23.67
N PHE A 362 -34.31 -10.78 24.08
CA PHE A 362 -33.51 -11.77 23.34
C PHE A 362 -34.40 -12.51 22.32
N GLY A 363 -34.66 -11.85 21.19
CA GLY A 363 -35.45 -12.44 20.10
C GLY A 363 -34.60 -13.36 19.24
N GLY A 364 -34.64 -14.66 19.50
CA GLY A 364 -34.19 -15.66 18.53
C GLY A 364 -35.16 -15.72 17.37
N LYS A 365 -34.70 -15.43 16.16
CA LYS A 365 -35.31 -15.98 14.95
C LYS A 365 -34.46 -17.14 14.48
#